data_AF-A0A6B3FRJ1-F1
#
_entry.id   AF-A0A6B3FRJ1-F1
#
_cell.length_a   1.000
_cell.length_b   1.000
_cell.length_c   1.000
_cell.angle_alpha   90.00
_cell.angle_beta   90.00
_cell.angle_gamma   90.00
#
_symmetry.space_group_name_H-M   'P 1'
#
loop_
_entity.id
_entity.type
_entity.pdbx_description
1 polymer ?
#
loop_
_entity_poly.entity_id
_entity_poly.type
_entity_poly.pdbx_seq_one_letter_code
_entity_poly.pdbx_strand_id
1 'polypeptide(L)'
;WHARVRSELGFGGEDPDDVEDMFALKYRGARFSLGYGACPDLEDRAKIADLLQPERIGVHLSEEFQLHPEQSTDAIVIHHPEAKYFNAR
;
A
#
# COMPACT_ATOMS: atom_id res chain seq x y z
N TRP A 1 -7.20 -0.02 -6.64
CA TRP A 1 -6.03 0.87 -6.79
C TRP A 1 -4.75 0.14 -7.17
N HIS A 2 -4.25 -0.85 -6.42
CA HIS A 2 -2.97 -1.49 -6.75
C HIS A 2 -2.89 -2.11 -8.16
N ALA A 3 -3.92 -2.85 -8.61
CA ALA A 3 -3.98 -3.39 -9.99
C ALA A 3 -3.93 -2.28 -11.05
N ARG A 4 -4.61 -1.15 -10.80
CA ARG A 4 -4.57 0.02 -11.67
C ARG A 4 -3.15 0.61 -11.76
N VAL A 5 -2.44 0.75 -10.64
CA VAL A 5 -1.05 1.22 -10.64
C VAL A 5 -0.16 0.31 -11.48
N ARG A 6 -0.30 -1.03 -11.36
CA ARG A 6 0.46 -1.97 -12.20
C ARG A 6 0.11 -1.85 -13.68
N SER A 7 -1.18 -1.71 -14.00
CA SER A 7 -1.64 -1.50 -15.38
C SER A 7 -1.04 -0.20 -15.98
N GLU A 8 -1.09 0.92 -15.25
CA GLU A 8 -0.54 2.20 -15.68
C GLU A 8 1.00 2.18 -15.83
N LEU A 9 1.69 1.33 -15.06
CA LEU A 9 3.13 1.08 -15.21
C LEU A 9 3.48 0.07 -16.32
N GLY A 10 2.48 -0.49 -17.02
CA GLY A 10 2.69 -1.44 -18.12
C GLY A 10 2.82 -2.91 -17.69
N PHE A 11 2.57 -3.23 -16.42
CA PHE A 11 2.64 -4.59 -15.87
C PHE A 11 1.28 -5.29 -15.77
N GLY A 12 0.20 -4.65 -16.25
CA GLY A 12 -1.14 -5.23 -16.15
C GLY A 12 -1.32 -6.56 -16.89
N GLY A 13 -0.49 -6.84 -17.90
CA GLY A 13 -0.47 -8.14 -18.59
C GLY A 13 0.21 -9.27 -17.80
N GLU A 14 0.81 -8.96 -16.65
CA GLU A 14 1.40 -9.94 -15.72
C GLU A 14 0.44 -10.27 -14.55
N ASP A 15 -0.72 -9.62 -14.46
CA ASP A 15 -1.71 -9.93 -13.43
C ASP A 15 -2.38 -11.28 -13.72
N PRO A 16 -2.65 -12.11 -12.71
CA PRO A 16 -3.37 -13.36 -12.90
C PRO A 16 -4.82 -13.12 -13.33
N ASP A 17 -5.34 -14.02 -14.17
CA ASP A 17 -6.74 -14.00 -14.60
C ASP A 17 -7.71 -14.32 -13.45
N ASP A 18 -7.27 -15.13 -12.49
CA ASP A 18 -8.07 -15.59 -11.35
C ASP A 18 -7.94 -14.67 -10.13
N VAL A 19 -9.05 -14.37 -9.48
CA VAL A 19 -9.08 -13.45 -8.34
C VAL A 19 -8.47 -14.10 -7.08
N GLU A 20 -8.59 -15.41 -6.95
CA GLU A 20 -7.95 -16.22 -5.92
C GLU A 20 -6.43 -16.05 -5.96
N ASP A 21 -5.85 -15.98 -7.16
CA ASP A 21 -4.42 -15.78 -7.36
C ASP A 21 -3.99 -14.33 -7.07
N MET A 22 -4.89 -13.36 -7.24
CA MET A 22 -4.69 -11.99 -6.73
C MET A 22 -4.61 -11.95 -5.21
N PHE A 23 -5.48 -12.71 -4.51
CA PHE A 23 -5.44 -12.82 -3.04
C PHE A 23 -4.21 -13.60 -2.55
N ALA A 24 -3.73 -14.56 -3.33
CA ALA A 24 -2.47 -15.27 -3.10
C ALA A 24 -1.22 -14.44 -3.45
N LEU A 25 -1.39 -13.16 -3.80
CA LEU A 25 -0.31 -12.22 -4.11
C LEU A 25 0.56 -12.64 -5.31
N LYS A 26 -0.01 -13.36 -6.28
CA LYS A 26 0.72 -13.84 -7.49
C LYS A 26 0.87 -12.77 -8.58
N TYR A 27 0.74 -11.50 -8.25
CA TYR A 27 1.00 -10.38 -9.16
C TYR A 27 2.41 -9.81 -8.91
N ARG A 28 2.94 -9.04 -9.86
CA ARG A 28 4.23 -8.35 -9.72
C ARG A 28 4.20 -7.26 -8.64
N GLY A 29 5.24 -7.23 -7.80
CA GLY A 29 5.45 -6.18 -6.80
C GLY A 29 4.65 -6.40 -5.52
N ALA A 30 4.71 -5.42 -4.62
CA ALA A 30 4.04 -5.47 -3.32
C ALA A 30 3.55 -4.08 -2.90
N ARG A 31 2.56 -4.07 -1.99
CA ARG A 31 2.08 -2.83 -1.35
C ARG A 31 2.24 -2.94 0.17
N PHE A 32 2.93 -2.01 0.78
CA PHE A 32 3.22 -2.05 2.22
C PHE A 32 2.43 -0.95 2.91
N SER A 33 1.85 -1.25 4.07
CA SER A 33 1.22 -0.25 4.93
C SER A 33 1.98 -0.16 6.24
N LEU A 34 1.94 1.00 6.87
CA LEU A 34 2.64 1.26 8.11
C LEU A 34 1.89 0.64 9.29
N GLY A 35 2.64 0.18 10.29
CA GLY A 35 2.16 -0.65 11.40
C GLY A 35 2.18 -2.16 11.12
N TYR A 36 2.59 -2.61 9.92
CA TYR A 36 2.76 -4.03 9.58
C TYR A 36 4.23 -4.46 9.64
N GLY A 37 4.50 -5.77 9.61
CA GLY A 37 5.84 -6.33 9.86
C GLY A 37 6.99 -5.73 9.03
N ALA A 38 6.76 -5.38 7.76
CA ALA A 38 7.77 -4.76 6.90
C ALA A 38 7.98 -3.27 7.18
N CYS A 39 7.00 -2.61 7.80
CA CYS A 39 7.00 -1.18 8.12
C CYS A 39 6.37 -0.97 9.51
N PRO A 40 7.04 -1.41 10.60
CA PRO A 40 6.39 -1.54 11.91
C PRO A 40 6.09 -0.20 12.59
N ASP A 41 6.82 0.85 12.22
CA ASP A 41 6.73 2.15 12.88
C ASP A 41 5.56 2.95 12.29
N LEU A 42 4.46 3.03 13.06
CA LEU A 42 3.23 3.68 12.62
C LEU A 42 3.40 5.20 12.42
N GLU A 43 4.25 5.83 13.22
CA GLU A 43 4.49 7.29 13.20
C GLU A 43 5.02 7.79 11.84
N ASP A 44 5.68 6.90 11.08
CA ASP A 44 6.14 7.20 9.72
C ASP A 44 4.99 7.54 8.76
N ARG A 45 3.75 7.29 9.16
CA ARG A 45 2.55 7.69 8.39
C ARG A 45 2.43 9.19 8.25
N ALA A 46 2.97 9.96 9.19
CA ALA A 46 3.07 11.41 9.06
C ALA A 46 3.84 11.82 7.79
N LYS A 47 4.90 11.08 7.42
CA LYS A 47 5.67 11.35 6.19
C LYS A 47 4.84 11.10 4.93
N ILE A 48 4.05 10.02 4.92
CA ILE A 48 3.16 9.70 3.79
C ILE A 48 2.03 10.74 3.69
N ALA A 49 1.44 11.14 4.82
CA ALA A 49 0.40 12.16 4.86
C ALA A 49 0.90 13.51 4.34
N ASP A 50 2.10 13.93 4.74
CA ASP A 50 2.73 15.18 4.24
C ASP A 50 2.92 15.15 2.72
N LEU A 51 3.38 14.03 2.17
CA LEU A 51 3.59 13.86 0.72
C LEU A 51 2.28 13.82 -0.09
N LEU A 52 1.25 13.15 0.42
CA LEU A 52 0.02 12.87 -0.33
C LEU A 52 -1.11 13.88 -0.07
N GLN A 53 -1.04 14.60 1.05
CA GLN A 53 -2.05 15.56 1.51
C GLN A 53 -3.47 14.95 1.50
N PRO A 54 -3.72 13.87 2.28
CA PRO A 54 -4.94 13.07 2.22
C PRO A 54 -6.22 13.86 2.52
N GLU A 55 -6.11 15.03 3.16
CA GLU A 55 -7.22 15.93 3.46
C GLU A 55 -7.93 16.40 2.19
N ARG A 56 -7.24 16.39 1.04
CA ARG A 56 -7.83 16.67 -0.28
C ARG A 56 -8.96 15.72 -0.68
N ILE A 57 -9.03 14.54 -0.04
CA ILE A 57 -10.11 13.56 -0.19
C ILE A 57 -10.90 13.34 1.11
N GLY A 58 -10.75 14.23 2.09
CA GLY A 58 -11.43 14.16 3.39
C GLY A 58 -10.89 13.09 4.34
N VAL A 59 -9.66 12.61 4.11
CA VAL A 59 -8.97 11.70 5.04
C VAL A 59 -8.01 12.50 5.92
N HIS A 60 -8.04 12.27 7.22
CA HIS A 60 -7.24 12.97 8.22
C HIS A 60 -6.37 11.99 9.01
N LEU A 61 -5.21 12.44 9.47
CA LEU A 61 -4.35 11.68 10.40
C LEU A 61 -4.64 12.11 11.84
N SER A 62 -4.91 11.16 12.73
CA SER A 62 -5.08 11.45 14.17
C SER A 62 -3.74 11.72 14.87
N GLU A 63 -3.81 12.15 16.13
CA GLU A 63 -2.64 12.30 17.01
C GLU A 63 -1.91 10.96 17.22
N GLU A 64 -2.63 9.84 17.17
CA GLU A 64 -2.12 8.47 17.26
C GLU A 64 -1.75 7.85 15.89
N PHE A 65 -1.63 8.67 14.85
CA PHE A 65 -1.27 8.26 13.49
C PHE A 65 -2.24 7.26 12.84
N GLN A 66 -3.53 7.30 13.24
CA GLN A 66 -4.59 6.55 12.59
C GLN A 66 -5.23 7.37 11.48
N LEU A 67 -5.70 6.70 10.42
CA LEU A 67 -6.44 7.37 9.35
C LEU A 67 -7.92 7.51 9.75
N HIS A 68 -8.50 8.69 9.52
CA HIS A 68 -9.91 8.97 9.73
C HIS A 68 -10.56 9.43 8.43
N PRO A 69 -11.67 8.80 7.99
CA PRO A 69 -12.38 7.69 8.62
C PRO A 69 -11.54 6.40 8.71
N GLU A 70 -11.83 5.56 9.70
CA GLU A 70 -11.04 4.34 10.01
C GLU A 70 -10.97 3.35 8.84
N GLN A 71 -12.00 3.32 7.98
CA GLN A 71 -12.03 2.53 6.74
C GLN A 71 -11.20 3.16 5.61
N SER A 72 -10.07 3.75 5.95
CA SER A 72 -9.10 4.30 5.01
C SER A 72 -7.89 3.37 4.91
N THR A 73 -7.16 3.44 3.80
CA THR A 73 -5.94 2.65 3.60
C THR A 73 -4.92 3.50 2.88
N ASP A 74 -3.71 3.54 3.42
CA ASP A 74 -2.52 3.99 2.73
C ASP A 74 -1.64 2.81 2.33
N ALA A 75 -0.78 3.03 1.33
CA ALA A 75 0.24 2.06 1.01
C ALA A 75 1.40 2.69 0.25
N ILE A 76 2.60 2.19 0.53
CA ILE A 76 3.77 2.32 -0.33
C ILE A 76 3.70 1.21 -1.38
N VAL A 77 3.69 1.56 -2.66
CA VAL A 77 3.63 0.58 -3.76
C VAL A 77 5.02 0.41 -4.37
N ILE A 78 5.55 -0.81 -4.37
CA ILE A 78 6.85 -1.17 -4.93
C ILE A 78 6.63 -2.13 -6.09
N HIS A 79 7.12 -1.76 -7.28
CA HIS A 79 6.90 -2.51 -8.53
C HIS A 79 8.00 -3.53 -8.86
N HIS A 80 9.06 -3.62 -8.04
CA HIS A 80 10.15 -4.56 -8.26
C HIS A 80 9.61 -6.02 -8.18
N PRO A 81 9.94 -6.91 -9.12
CA PRO A 81 9.36 -8.27 -9.17
C PRO A 81 9.71 -9.12 -7.96
N GLU A 82 10.81 -8.81 -7.27
CA GLU A 82 11.22 -9.50 -6.03
C GLU A 82 10.67 -8.85 -4.76
N ALA A 83 9.89 -7.78 -4.86
CA ALA A 83 9.29 -7.17 -3.67
C ALA A 83 8.31 -8.15 -3.01
N LYS A 84 8.56 -8.50 -1.75
CA LYS A 84 7.74 -9.43 -0.97
C LYS A 84 7.51 -8.86 0.42
N TYR A 85 6.43 -9.29 1.06
CA TYR A 85 6.26 -9.04 2.49
C TYR A 85 7.34 -9.76 3.28
N PHE A 86 7.93 -9.05 4.23
CA PHE A 86 8.92 -9.56 5.16
C PHE A 86 8.62 -8.99 6.55
N ASN A 87 9.25 -9.55 7.58
CA ASN A 87 9.25 -8.95 8.91
C ASN A 87 10.59 -8.26 9.11
N ALA A 88 10.57 -6.98 9.46
CA ALA A 88 11.76 -6.21 9.78
C ALA A 88 12.26 -6.51 11.22
N ARG A 89 11.50 -7.29 11.99
CA ARG A 89 11.85 -7.78 13.33
C ARG A 89 11.97 -9.30 13.35
#